data_AF-A0A2T0BI41-F1
#
_entry.id   AF-A0A2T0BI41-F1
#
_cell.length_a   1.000
_cell.length_b   1.000
_cell.length_c   1.000
_cell.angle_alpha   90.00
_cell.angle_beta   90.00
_cell.angle_gamma   90.00
#
_symmetry.space_group_name_H-M   'P 1'
#
loop_
_entity.id
_entity.type
_entity.pdbx_description
1 polymer ?
#
loop_
_entity_poly.entity_id
_entity_poly.type
_entity_poly.pdbx_seq_one_letter_code
_entity_poly.pdbx_strand_id
1 'polypeptide(L)'
;MYFKLINEKHAKIVACIAIVCALLFTVTILFIPKNVSDDASGTAAYSDTLFNEDEVSDIQISIDDESWASILESPLDETYYSCDITINGETLYNVGIRPKGNTSLTQVASSDSERYSFKVKFDEYVDGQTYNGLDKLNLNNTYSDATYLKEYISYDLFDFMGVTTPETAFSNITINSENRGVYLAVEGLEESYLSRNYGSDSGNLYKAEGTGTDLVWNGDTQSNYSGLKDNSVKDITDEAFQKVIDMISNLNEGTNLEDYIDVEATLKYFAVSTALVNLDSYQCNLYHNYYIYEEDGVCTILPWDLNLSFGAFSGGGGGNNARNNNDGDNATTTTNTTRGIINFPIDEPTSATLEDSPLLSKLLEVDEYKDMYHDYLNTIVEEYFDSGTFESKVNTTSTLIDSYVENNPTAFYGYDQFSASIDELSTFGTYRAKSIAMQLSGEIPSTKAGQSEVDLTTYFSEDSVDMNILGSMGGGNKGGDQGNNTDTGTVAEGQMPAGFPSGDMDQGGANMTPSSDVQQNGSPNTDTTKSERDDNGMQAPDGNNMTRPDGMSKGDTNTSISITSIIIFATSFISIIIALVFSIKFKRKKFKL
;
A
#
# COMPACT_ATOMS: atom_id res chain seq x y z
N MET A 1 44.76 -0.35 58.26
CA MET A 1 44.92 0.90 59.04
C MET A 1 45.86 1.87 58.30
N TYR A 2 45.42 2.39 57.15
CA TYR A 2 46.21 3.32 56.32
C TYR A 2 45.26 4.32 55.64
N PHE A 3 44.77 5.30 56.39
CA PHE A 3 44.32 6.56 55.81
C PHE A 3 45.03 7.67 56.59
N LYS A 4 46.22 8.00 56.13
CA LYS A 4 47.00 9.15 56.61
C LYS A 4 46.24 10.40 56.18
N LEU A 5 46.00 11.31 57.13
CA LEU A 5 45.29 12.58 56.95
C LEU A 5 45.77 13.30 55.68
N ILE A 6 44.85 13.47 54.73
CA ILE A 6 44.99 14.45 53.65
C ILE A 6 44.94 15.83 54.31
N ASN A 7 46.08 16.50 54.35
CA ASN A 7 46.22 17.84 54.92
C ASN A 7 45.32 18.83 54.15
N GLU A 8 44.78 19.88 54.78
CA GLU A 8 43.78 20.82 54.19
C GLU A 8 44.17 21.37 52.80
N LYS A 9 45.49 21.49 52.55
CA LYS A 9 46.03 21.95 51.25
C LYS A 9 45.78 20.95 50.11
N HIS A 10 45.68 19.66 50.41
CA HIS A 10 45.45 18.59 49.44
C HIS A 10 43.96 18.27 49.25
N ALA A 11 43.10 18.56 50.23
CA ALA A 11 41.65 18.37 50.09
C ALA A 11 41.05 19.27 48.98
N LYS A 12 41.52 20.52 48.89
CA LYS A 12 41.12 21.44 47.81
C LYS A 12 41.64 20.99 46.44
N ILE A 13 42.85 20.43 46.40
CA ILE A 13 43.46 19.91 45.16
C ILE A 13 42.68 18.67 44.69
N VAL A 14 42.32 17.76 45.60
CA VAL A 14 41.51 16.57 45.28
C VAL A 14 40.11 16.98 44.80
N ALA A 15 39.49 17.99 45.40
CA ALA A 15 38.21 18.52 44.94
C ALA A 15 38.30 19.16 43.54
N CYS A 16 39.33 19.96 43.27
CA CYS A 16 39.55 20.51 41.93
C CYS A 16 39.83 19.41 40.90
N ILE A 17 40.61 18.38 41.24
CA ILE A 17 40.87 17.24 40.35
C ILE A 17 39.56 16.48 40.08
N ALA A 18 38.73 16.25 41.09
CA ALA A 18 37.44 15.58 40.91
C ALA A 18 36.48 16.39 40.02
N ILE A 19 36.44 17.71 40.15
CA ILE A 19 35.63 18.60 39.30
C ILE A 19 36.16 18.60 37.86
N VAL A 20 37.48 18.66 37.68
CA VAL A 20 38.10 18.59 36.34
C VAL A 20 37.87 17.22 35.70
N CYS A 21 37.97 16.13 36.47
CA CYS A 21 37.63 14.79 35.99
C CYS A 21 36.15 14.65 35.64
N ALA A 22 35.24 15.23 36.43
CA ALA A 22 33.81 15.23 36.12
C ALA A 22 33.50 16.05 34.86
N LEU A 23 34.13 17.22 34.70
CA LEU A 23 34.00 18.05 33.50
C LEU A 23 34.58 17.35 32.27
N LEU A 24 35.76 16.75 32.39
CA LEU A 24 36.36 15.95 31.33
C LEU A 24 35.49 14.73 31.01
N PHE A 25 34.87 14.08 31.99
CA PHE A 25 33.96 12.96 31.80
C PHE A 25 32.68 13.40 31.05
N THR A 26 32.09 14.54 31.42
CA THR A 26 30.94 15.12 30.68
C THR A 26 31.31 15.57 29.27
N VAL A 27 32.50 16.12 29.06
CA VAL A 27 32.99 16.48 27.73
C VAL A 27 33.25 15.22 26.91
N THR A 28 33.86 14.17 27.47
CA THR A 28 33.94 12.88 26.79
C THR A 28 32.56 12.31 26.49
N ILE A 29 31.54 12.44 27.35
CA ILE A 29 30.18 11.97 27.01
C ILE A 29 29.55 12.78 25.86
N LEU A 30 29.87 14.07 25.75
CA LEU A 30 29.44 14.92 24.62
C LEU A 30 30.23 14.64 23.32
N PHE A 31 31.38 13.96 23.40
CA PHE A 31 32.25 13.57 22.28
C PHE A 31 32.39 12.05 22.12
N ILE A 32 31.69 11.24 22.93
CA ILE A 32 31.44 9.84 22.62
C ILE A 32 30.58 9.95 21.37
N PRO A 33 31.03 9.46 20.21
CA PRO A 33 30.15 9.38 19.06
C PRO A 33 28.89 8.71 19.57
N LYS A 34 27.73 9.36 19.38
CA LYS A 34 26.48 8.63 19.45
C LYS A 34 26.71 7.45 18.52
N ASN A 35 26.88 6.25 19.04
CA ASN A 35 26.52 5.08 18.29
C ASN A 35 24.97 5.05 18.26
N VAL A 36 24.37 6.11 17.72
CA VAL A 36 23.43 5.90 16.63
C VAL A 36 24.34 5.30 15.59
N SER A 37 24.05 4.08 15.19
CA SER A 37 24.56 3.55 13.95
C SER A 37 24.18 4.54 12.84
N ASP A 38 24.99 5.59 12.68
CA ASP A 38 25.22 6.26 11.42
C ASP A 38 26.01 5.26 10.55
N ASP A 39 25.44 4.08 10.32
CA ASP A 39 25.75 3.31 9.12
C ASP A 39 25.00 4.04 7.99
N ALA A 40 25.54 5.20 7.65
CA ALA A 40 25.37 5.86 6.38
C ALA A 40 26.09 5.01 5.30
N SER A 41 25.59 3.77 5.13
CA SER A 41 25.66 2.84 4.00
C SER A 41 25.01 1.49 4.36
N GLY A 42 24.03 1.47 5.28
CA GLY A 42 23.40 0.24 5.76
C GLY A 42 22.69 -0.50 4.63
N THR A 43 23.33 -1.53 4.08
CA THR A 43 22.66 -2.59 3.35
C THR A 43 21.39 -2.95 4.11
N ALA A 44 20.24 -2.90 3.43
CA ALA A 44 18.95 -3.35 3.94
C ALA A 44 19.06 -4.84 4.33
N ALA A 45 19.63 -5.13 5.50
CA ALA A 45 20.02 -6.49 5.89
C ALA A 45 18.78 -7.39 5.99
N TYR A 46 17.60 -6.80 6.21
CA TYR A 46 16.31 -7.47 6.13
C TYR A 46 16.05 -8.13 4.76
N SER A 47 16.57 -7.56 3.67
CA SER A 47 16.47 -8.08 2.31
C SER A 47 17.04 -9.50 2.25
N ASP A 48 18.28 -9.66 2.70
CA ASP A 48 18.95 -10.95 2.74
C ASP A 48 18.36 -11.91 3.80
N THR A 49 17.88 -11.39 4.94
CA THR A 49 17.46 -12.25 6.06
C THR A 49 16.01 -12.71 6.03
N LEU A 50 15.10 -11.95 5.42
CA LEU A 50 13.67 -12.25 5.37
C LEU A 50 13.14 -12.41 3.93
N PHE A 51 13.63 -11.59 3.00
CA PHE A 51 13.18 -11.60 1.60
C PHE A 51 14.06 -12.47 0.69
N ASN A 52 14.64 -13.54 1.23
CA ASN A 52 15.33 -14.55 0.43
C ASN A 52 14.31 -15.36 -0.39
N GLU A 53 14.34 -15.22 -1.71
CA GLU A 53 13.42 -15.90 -2.62
C GLU A 53 13.67 -17.41 -2.76
N ASP A 54 14.82 -17.91 -2.31
CA ASP A 54 15.19 -19.34 -2.40
C ASP A 54 14.70 -20.16 -1.19
N GLU A 55 14.19 -19.51 -0.14
CA GLU A 55 13.80 -20.16 1.10
C GLU A 55 12.43 -19.64 1.60
N VAL A 56 11.66 -20.52 2.24
CA VAL A 56 10.43 -20.11 2.93
C VAL A 56 10.79 -19.71 4.37
N SER A 57 10.67 -18.41 4.68
CA SER A 57 10.98 -17.88 6.02
C SER A 57 10.06 -18.46 7.10
N ASP A 58 10.61 -18.79 8.27
CA ASP A 58 9.84 -19.22 9.44
C ASP A 58 9.52 -18.01 10.33
N ILE A 59 8.23 -17.69 10.47
CA ILE A 59 7.75 -16.56 11.27
C ILE A 59 6.86 -17.08 12.39
N GLN A 60 7.29 -16.89 13.64
CA GLN A 60 6.53 -17.29 14.82
C GLN A 60 6.08 -16.06 15.59
N ILE A 61 4.78 -15.96 15.83
CA ILE A 61 4.14 -14.85 16.53
C ILE A 61 3.56 -15.36 17.84
N SER A 62 3.93 -14.71 18.94
CA SER A 62 3.41 -14.97 20.28
C SER A 62 2.68 -13.73 20.78
N ILE A 63 1.35 -13.84 20.86
CA ILE A 63 0.45 -12.77 21.28
C ILE A 63 -0.37 -13.25 22.48
N ASP A 64 -0.68 -12.37 23.42
CA ASP A 64 -1.50 -12.75 24.57
C ASP A 64 -2.93 -13.14 24.15
N ASP A 65 -3.53 -14.10 24.85
CA ASP A 65 -4.83 -14.67 24.49
C ASP A 65 -5.96 -13.62 24.47
N GLU A 66 -5.89 -12.58 25.31
CA GLU A 66 -6.89 -11.52 25.37
C GLU A 66 -6.80 -10.60 24.13
N SER A 67 -5.59 -10.20 23.75
CA SER A 67 -5.34 -9.44 22.51
C SER A 67 -5.71 -10.23 21.27
N TRP A 68 -5.35 -11.52 21.20
CA TRP A 68 -5.75 -12.38 20.08
C TRP A 68 -7.27 -12.53 19.98
N ALA A 69 -7.96 -12.76 21.11
CA ALA A 69 -9.41 -12.79 21.14
C ALA A 69 -10.02 -11.46 20.67
N SER A 70 -9.42 -10.32 21.04
CA SER A 70 -9.88 -8.99 20.62
C SER A 70 -9.69 -8.77 19.11
N ILE A 71 -8.58 -9.25 18.53
CA ILE A 71 -8.36 -9.26 17.07
C ILE A 71 -9.47 -10.05 16.36
N LEU A 72 -9.85 -11.21 16.90
CA LEU A 72 -10.89 -12.05 16.30
C LEU A 72 -12.32 -11.50 16.50
N GLU A 73 -12.58 -10.81 17.60
CA GLU A 73 -13.88 -10.19 17.88
C GLU A 73 -14.14 -8.95 17.01
N SER A 74 -13.09 -8.14 16.79
CA SER A 74 -13.18 -6.87 16.04
C SER A 74 -12.05 -6.71 15.01
N PRO A 75 -11.93 -7.61 14.01
CA PRO A 75 -10.83 -7.56 13.04
C PRO A 75 -10.87 -6.30 12.16
N LEU A 76 -12.06 -5.73 11.94
CA LEU A 76 -12.27 -4.53 11.12
C LEU A 76 -11.79 -3.23 11.79
N ASP A 77 -11.53 -3.25 13.10
CA ASP A 77 -11.04 -2.07 13.81
C ASP A 77 -9.56 -1.79 13.51
N GLU A 78 -8.84 -2.75 12.90
CA GLU A 78 -7.42 -2.64 12.54
C GLU A 78 -6.56 -2.11 13.70
N THR A 79 -6.91 -2.49 14.94
CA THR A 79 -6.17 -2.07 16.14
C THR A 79 -4.88 -2.87 16.25
N TYR A 80 -3.75 -2.19 16.47
CA TYR A 80 -2.51 -2.85 16.81
C TYR A 80 -2.57 -3.44 18.22
N TYR A 81 -2.04 -4.65 18.34
CA TYR A 81 -1.77 -5.33 19.60
C TYR A 81 -0.29 -5.70 19.70
N SER A 82 0.23 -5.72 20.92
CA SER A 82 1.63 -6.07 21.19
C SER A 82 1.82 -7.58 21.08
N CYS A 83 2.86 -8.01 20.39
CA CYS A 83 3.28 -9.40 20.32
C CYS A 83 4.80 -9.53 20.27
N ASP A 84 5.30 -10.74 20.50
CA ASP A 84 6.68 -11.09 20.20
C ASP A 84 6.71 -11.82 18.86
N ILE A 85 7.64 -11.45 17.98
CA ILE A 85 7.83 -12.08 16.67
C ILE A 85 9.22 -12.68 16.58
N THR A 86 9.32 -13.92 16.13
CA THR A 86 10.58 -14.58 15.82
C THR A 86 10.66 -14.85 14.33
N ILE A 87 11.62 -14.25 13.64
CA ILE A 87 11.85 -14.41 12.21
C ILE A 87 13.17 -15.16 12.03
N ASN A 88 13.13 -16.35 11.45
CA ASN A 88 14.32 -17.17 11.19
C ASN A 88 15.21 -17.37 12.43
N GLY A 89 14.58 -17.46 13.62
CA GLY A 89 15.25 -17.65 14.91
C GLY A 89 15.67 -16.37 15.64
N GLU A 90 15.50 -15.19 15.04
CA GLU A 90 15.72 -13.90 15.69
C GLU A 90 14.42 -13.34 16.27
N THR A 91 14.38 -13.11 17.59
CA THR A 91 13.18 -12.64 18.30
C THR A 91 13.23 -11.14 18.57
N LEU A 92 12.16 -10.45 18.17
CA LEU A 92 11.83 -9.08 18.53
C LEU A 92 10.64 -9.07 19.48
N TYR A 93 10.69 -8.17 20.46
CA TYR A 93 9.72 -8.12 21.55
C TYR A 93 8.88 -6.84 21.47
N ASN A 94 7.59 -6.98 21.74
CA ASN A 94 6.60 -5.89 21.72
C ASN A 94 6.50 -5.19 20.34
N VAL A 95 6.42 -5.98 19.28
CA VAL A 95 6.06 -5.46 17.95
C VAL A 95 4.56 -5.28 17.84
N GLY A 96 4.10 -4.35 17.03
CA GLY A 96 2.69 -4.19 16.71
C GLY A 96 2.24 -5.17 15.64
N ILE A 97 1.14 -5.88 15.87
CA ILE A 97 0.45 -6.68 14.85
C ILE A 97 -1.04 -6.31 14.78
N ARG A 98 -1.59 -6.27 13.57
CA ARG A 98 -3.02 -6.11 13.33
C ARG A 98 -3.47 -6.82 12.04
N PRO A 99 -4.74 -7.20 11.91
CA PRO A 99 -5.32 -7.51 10.61
C PRO A 99 -5.15 -6.34 9.63
N LYS A 100 -5.08 -6.64 8.33
CA LYS A 100 -5.04 -5.65 7.25
C LYS A 100 -5.89 -6.07 6.07
N GLY A 101 -6.25 -5.08 5.27
CA GLY A 101 -6.89 -5.24 3.96
C GLY A 101 -8.25 -4.56 3.91
N ASN A 102 -8.86 -4.55 2.74
CA ASN A 102 -10.20 -4.02 2.54
C ASN A 102 -11.18 -5.17 2.29
N THR A 103 -11.27 -5.63 1.03
CA THR A 103 -12.17 -6.73 0.67
C THR A 103 -11.76 -8.05 1.33
N SER A 104 -10.48 -8.42 1.31
CA SER A 104 -10.00 -9.67 1.93
C SER A 104 -10.27 -9.69 3.45
N LEU A 105 -10.04 -8.57 4.15
CA LEU A 105 -10.36 -8.43 5.57
C LEU A 105 -11.85 -8.61 5.84
N THR A 106 -12.71 -7.89 5.11
CA THR A 106 -14.17 -7.95 5.27
C THR A 106 -14.74 -9.33 4.94
N GLN A 107 -14.19 -10.01 3.94
CA GLN A 107 -14.63 -11.36 3.56
C GLN A 107 -14.21 -12.40 4.59
N VAL A 108 -12.97 -12.33 5.11
CA VAL A 108 -12.53 -13.25 6.16
C VAL A 108 -13.33 -13.01 7.44
N ALA A 109 -13.53 -11.75 7.85
CA ALA A 109 -14.32 -11.39 9.03
C ALA A 109 -15.80 -11.80 8.97
N SER A 110 -16.35 -11.98 7.76
CA SER A 110 -17.73 -12.44 7.55
C SER A 110 -17.83 -13.97 7.33
N SER A 111 -16.72 -14.69 7.47
CA SER A 111 -16.62 -16.15 7.28
C SER A 111 -16.23 -16.88 8.57
N ASP A 112 -16.17 -18.21 8.52
CA ASP A 112 -15.63 -19.04 9.61
C ASP A 112 -14.08 -19.15 9.58
N SER A 113 -13.41 -18.40 8.69
CA SER A 113 -11.95 -18.39 8.56
C SER A 113 -11.30 -17.35 9.48
N GLU A 114 -10.23 -17.73 10.15
CA GLU A 114 -9.36 -16.82 10.92
C GLU A 114 -8.08 -16.45 10.14
N ARG A 115 -8.01 -16.78 8.85
CA ARG A 115 -6.82 -16.57 8.00
C ARG A 115 -6.75 -15.13 7.50
N TYR A 116 -6.57 -14.18 8.41
CA TYR A 116 -6.36 -12.77 8.06
C TYR A 116 -4.98 -12.55 7.44
N SER A 117 -4.87 -11.53 6.59
CA SER A 117 -3.58 -10.88 6.32
C SER A 117 -3.22 -10.01 7.51
N PHE A 118 -1.93 -9.89 7.82
CA PHE A 118 -1.45 -9.08 8.95
C PHE A 118 -0.52 -7.97 8.48
N LYS A 119 -0.56 -6.83 9.18
CA LYS A 119 0.48 -5.81 9.14
C LYS A 119 1.24 -5.88 10.45
N VAL A 120 2.56 -6.00 10.35
CA VAL A 120 3.49 -5.93 11.47
C VAL A 120 4.21 -4.60 11.40
N LYS A 121 4.25 -3.86 12.50
CA LYS A 121 4.98 -2.61 12.65
C LYS A 121 5.95 -2.77 13.82
N PHE A 122 7.25 -2.76 13.53
CA PHE A 122 8.28 -3.14 14.51
C PHE A 122 8.45 -2.11 15.63
N ASP A 123 8.18 -0.83 15.35
CA ASP A 123 8.36 0.28 16.27
C ASP A 123 7.07 0.75 16.98
N GLU A 124 5.94 0.05 16.80
CA GLU A 124 4.64 0.49 17.32
C GLU A 124 4.65 0.69 18.85
N TYR A 125 5.31 -0.20 19.60
CA TYR A 125 5.42 -0.10 21.07
C TYR A 125 6.85 0.15 21.56
N VAL A 126 7.84 0.11 20.66
CA VAL A 126 9.25 0.37 20.97
C VAL A 126 9.83 1.31 19.92
N ASP A 127 9.85 2.59 20.25
CA ASP A 127 10.34 3.67 19.39
C ASP A 127 11.69 3.33 18.72
N GLY A 128 11.73 3.40 17.38
CA GLY A 128 12.91 3.11 16.56
C GLY A 128 13.31 1.64 16.43
N GLN A 129 12.50 0.69 16.93
CA GLN A 129 12.77 -0.75 16.72
C GLN A 129 12.50 -1.14 15.25
N THR A 130 13.46 -1.81 14.64
CA THR A 130 13.35 -2.36 13.28
C THR A 130 13.79 -3.82 13.26
N TYR A 131 13.34 -4.58 12.27
CA TYR A 131 13.94 -5.87 11.95
C TYR A 131 15.02 -5.68 10.89
N ASN A 132 16.29 -5.63 11.31
CA ASN A 132 17.44 -5.46 10.41
C ASN A 132 17.31 -4.27 9.42
N GLY A 133 16.63 -3.20 9.86
CA GLY A 133 16.34 -2.00 9.06
C GLY A 133 14.90 -1.92 8.52
N LEU A 134 14.12 -3.00 8.55
CA LEU A 134 12.72 -3.02 8.13
C LEU A 134 11.82 -2.41 9.21
N ASP A 135 10.94 -1.49 8.79
CA ASP A 135 10.00 -0.79 9.68
C ASP A 135 8.62 -1.46 9.73
N LYS A 136 8.11 -1.93 8.60
CA LYS A 136 6.81 -2.59 8.46
C LYS A 136 6.87 -3.77 7.51
N LEU A 137 6.17 -4.83 7.89
CA LEU A 137 6.02 -6.07 7.12
C LEU A 137 4.55 -6.37 6.91
N ASN A 138 4.17 -6.70 5.68
CA ASN A 138 2.86 -7.23 5.37
C ASN A 138 2.95 -8.74 5.19
N LEU A 139 2.08 -9.48 5.87
CA LEU A 139 1.91 -10.91 5.71
C LEU A 139 0.59 -11.14 4.98
N ASN A 140 0.65 -11.32 3.66
CA ASN A 140 -0.51 -11.49 2.81
C ASN A 140 -0.96 -12.95 2.78
N ASN A 141 -2.25 -13.15 3.06
CA ASN A 141 -2.89 -14.47 3.20
C ASN A 141 -3.25 -15.16 1.88
N THR A 142 -2.83 -14.61 0.74
CA THR A 142 -3.12 -15.09 -0.63
C THR A 142 -4.62 -15.23 -0.95
N TYR A 143 -5.46 -14.39 -0.34
CA TYR A 143 -6.90 -14.41 -0.60
C TYR A 143 -7.24 -14.25 -2.09
N SER A 144 -8.20 -15.04 -2.58
CA SER A 144 -8.64 -15.08 -3.99
C SER A 144 -7.62 -15.62 -5.00
N ASP A 145 -6.49 -16.14 -4.54
CA ASP A 145 -5.47 -16.71 -5.42
C ASP A 145 -5.32 -18.23 -5.21
N ALA A 146 -5.78 -19.03 -6.17
CA ALA A 146 -5.59 -20.48 -6.13
C ALA A 146 -4.13 -20.88 -6.35
N THR A 147 -3.36 -20.04 -7.06
CA THR A 147 -1.96 -20.29 -7.38
C THR A 147 -1.03 -19.95 -6.22
N TYR A 148 -1.45 -19.08 -5.30
CA TYR A 148 -0.61 -18.40 -4.30
C TYR A 148 0.50 -17.49 -4.90
N LEU A 149 0.67 -17.48 -6.23
CA LEU A 149 1.83 -16.88 -6.90
C LEU A 149 1.54 -15.53 -7.56
N LYS A 150 0.29 -15.14 -7.78
CA LYS A 150 -0.03 -14.00 -8.65
C LYS A 150 0.67 -12.72 -8.22
N GLU A 151 0.60 -12.37 -6.94
CA GLU A 151 1.22 -11.16 -6.41
C GLU A 151 2.76 -11.21 -6.53
N TYR A 152 3.37 -12.33 -6.13
CA TYR A 152 4.82 -12.54 -6.21
C TYR A 152 5.33 -12.44 -7.66
N ILE A 153 4.71 -13.15 -8.61
CA ILE A 153 5.14 -13.13 -10.02
C ILE A 153 4.87 -11.75 -10.65
N SER A 154 3.83 -11.05 -10.20
CA SER A 154 3.58 -9.69 -10.70
C SER A 154 4.71 -8.75 -10.29
N TYR A 155 5.16 -8.79 -9.04
CA TYR A 155 6.32 -8.02 -8.59
C TYR A 155 7.62 -8.43 -9.32
N ASP A 156 7.83 -9.73 -9.54
CA ASP A 156 8.97 -10.23 -10.34
C ASP A 156 9.00 -9.63 -11.75
N LEU A 157 7.86 -9.50 -12.42
CA LEU A 157 7.80 -8.87 -13.75
C LEU A 157 8.00 -7.35 -13.70
N PHE A 158 7.49 -6.66 -12.68
CA PHE A 158 7.79 -5.24 -12.49
C PHE A 158 9.29 -5.01 -12.28
N ASP A 159 9.93 -5.81 -11.43
CA ASP A 159 11.39 -5.75 -11.18
C ASP A 159 12.19 -6.09 -12.46
N PHE A 160 11.78 -7.13 -13.20
CA PHE A 160 12.39 -7.49 -14.48
C PHE A 160 12.40 -6.32 -15.48
N MET A 161 11.34 -5.51 -15.50
CA MET A 161 11.25 -4.32 -16.35
C MET A 161 11.97 -3.09 -15.77
N GLY A 162 12.55 -3.20 -14.58
CA GLY A 162 13.26 -2.13 -13.89
C GLY A 162 12.34 -1.10 -13.22
N VAL A 163 11.10 -1.49 -12.91
CA VAL A 163 10.21 -0.70 -12.04
C VAL A 163 10.54 -1.06 -10.60
N THR A 164 10.79 -0.06 -9.75
CA THR A 164 11.07 -0.30 -8.33
C THR A 164 9.87 -0.95 -7.63
N THR A 165 10.08 -2.07 -6.93
CA THR A 165 9.06 -2.84 -6.23
C THR A 165 9.40 -3.07 -4.75
N PRO A 166 8.40 -3.34 -3.90
CA PRO A 166 8.67 -3.94 -2.59
C PRO A 166 9.37 -5.29 -2.76
N GLU A 167 10.21 -5.63 -1.80
CA GLU A 167 10.73 -6.99 -1.69
C GLU A 167 9.63 -7.95 -1.22
N THR A 168 9.66 -9.17 -1.78
CA THR A 168 8.69 -10.21 -1.44
C THR A 168 9.34 -11.58 -1.33
N ALA A 169 8.87 -12.39 -0.39
CA ALA A 169 9.26 -13.79 -0.26
C ALA A 169 8.16 -14.58 0.44
N PHE A 170 8.14 -15.90 0.24
CA PHE A 170 7.18 -16.74 0.96
C PHE A 170 7.63 -16.98 2.41
N SER A 171 6.66 -17.04 3.30
CA SER A 171 6.88 -17.34 4.71
C SER A 171 5.85 -18.35 5.20
N ASN A 172 6.22 -19.21 6.13
CA ASN A 172 5.26 -20.02 6.88
C ASN A 172 5.09 -19.40 8.26
N ILE A 173 3.85 -19.07 8.62
CA ILE A 173 3.58 -18.35 9.88
C ILE A 173 2.92 -19.25 10.92
N THR A 174 3.35 -19.10 12.17
CA THR A 174 2.75 -19.74 13.35
C THR A 174 2.29 -18.67 14.33
N ILE A 175 1.06 -18.75 14.84
CA ILE A 175 0.53 -17.83 15.86
C ILE A 175 0.15 -18.65 17.09
N ASN A 176 0.71 -18.32 18.26
CA ASN A 176 0.46 -19.02 19.54
C ASN A 176 0.65 -20.55 19.44
N SER A 177 1.73 -20.97 18.77
CA SER A 177 2.06 -22.39 18.47
C SER A 177 1.11 -23.09 17.48
N GLU A 178 0.14 -22.39 16.90
CA GLU A 178 -0.74 -22.91 15.86
C GLU A 178 -0.23 -22.49 14.47
N ASN A 179 0.10 -23.47 13.63
CA ASN A 179 0.51 -23.21 12.25
C ASN A 179 -0.66 -22.57 11.48
N ARG A 180 -0.46 -21.39 10.90
CA ARG A 180 -1.42 -20.72 10.02
C ARG A 180 -1.06 -20.92 8.54
N GLY A 181 0.07 -21.55 8.23
CA GLY A 181 0.51 -21.96 6.90
C GLY A 181 1.28 -20.88 6.14
N VAL A 182 1.39 -21.08 4.83
CA VAL A 182 2.16 -20.21 3.93
C VAL A 182 1.46 -18.87 3.69
N TYR A 183 2.24 -17.79 3.66
CA TYR A 183 1.85 -16.40 3.41
C TYR A 183 2.90 -15.77 2.49
N LEU A 184 2.52 -14.73 1.74
CA LEU A 184 3.49 -13.88 1.05
C LEU A 184 3.91 -12.75 2.00
N ALA A 185 5.18 -12.73 2.39
CA ALA A 185 5.79 -11.60 3.07
C ALA A 185 6.07 -10.50 2.03
N VAL A 186 5.63 -9.27 2.30
CA VAL A 186 5.79 -8.11 1.41
C VAL A 186 6.30 -6.93 2.23
N GLU A 187 7.43 -6.36 1.80
CA GLU A 187 7.99 -5.12 2.35
C GLU A 187 6.93 -3.99 2.34
N GLY A 188 6.81 -3.25 3.44
CA GLY A 188 5.96 -2.06 3.46
C GLY A 188 6.56 -0.94 2.61
N LEU A 189 5.75 -0.34 1.73
CA LEU A 189 6.09 0.92 1.05
C LEU A 189 6.06 2.07 2.05
N GLU A 190 7.16 2.18 2.79
CA GLU A 190 7.34 3.01 3.97
C GLU A 190 8.77 3.59 3.98
N GLU A 191 9.29 4.04 5.13
CA GLU A 191 10.60 4.69 5.22
C GLU A 191 11.76 3.75 4.88
N SER A 192 11.68 2.49 5.29
CA SER A 192 12.69 1.46 4.98
C SER A 192 12.81 1.21 3.47
N TYR A 193 11.67 1.05 2.78
CA TYR A 193 11.60 0.96 1.32
C TYR A 193 12.20 2.18 0.63
N LEU A 194 11.85 3.39 1.08
CA LEU A 194 12.42 4.63 0.53
C LEU A 194 13.94 4.66 0.70
N SER A 195 14.42 4.33 1.90
CA SER A 195 15.86 4.33 2.19
C SER A 195 16.62 3.29 1.37
N ARG A 196 16.04 2.11 1.12
CA ARG A 196 16.66 1.03 0.34
C ARG A 196 16.82 1.41 -1.14
N ASN A 197 15.80 2.04 -1.72
CA ASN A 197 15.74 2.29 -3.17
C ASN A 197 16.24 3.69 -3.58
N TYR A 198 15.99 4.72 -2.76
CA TYR A 198 16.26 6.12 -3.10
C TYR A 198 17.23 6.81 -2.14
N GLY A 199 17.57 6.14 -1.03
CA GLY A 199 18.42 6.68 0.02
C GLY A 199 17.65 7.37 1.14
N SER A 200 18.32 7.59 2.28
CA SER A 200 17.69 8.17 3.47
C SER A 200 17.28 9.63 3.22
N ASP A 201 16.13 10.03 3.78
CA ASP A 201 15.53 11.37 3.64
C ASP A 201 15.21 11.81 2.19
N SER A 202 15.16 10.87 1.24
CA SER A 202 14.75 11.14 -0.14
C SER A 202 13.23 11.07 -0.30
N GLY A 203 12.70 12.07 -1.02
CA GLY A 203 11.34 12.13 -1.54
C GLY A 203 10.19 11.95 -0.55
N ASN A 204 8.99 11.92 -1.12
CA ASN A 204 7.73 11.68 -0.43
C ASN A 204 6.97 10.55 -1.11
N LEU A 205 6.26 9.74 -0.32
CA LEU A 205 5.51 8.59 -0.82
C LEU A 205 4.03 8.75 -0.44
N TYR A 206 3.15 8.64 -1.42
CA TYR A 206 1.70 8.83 -1.29
C TYR A 206 0.97 7.58 -1.76
N LYS A 207 0.21 6.95 -0.88
CA LYS A 207 -0.65 5.84 -1.29
C LYS A 207 -1.92 6.39 -1.93
N ALA A 208 -2.30 5.86 -3.08
CA ALA A 208 -3.58 6.23 -3.71
C ALA A 208 -4.75 5.52 -3.02
N GLU A 209 -5.50 6.26 -2.22
CA GLU A 209 -6.71 5.76 -1.57
C GLU A 209 -7.75 6.87 -1.35
N GLY A 210 -8.80 6.91 -2.19
CA GLY A 210 -9.92 7.85 -2.06
C GLY A 210 -9.87 9.02 -3.05
N THR A 211 -10.31 10.20 -2.62
CA THR A 211 -10.54 11.36 -3.51
C THR A 211 -9.28 11.89 -4.21
N GLY A 212 -9.37 12.13 -5.52
CA GLY A 212 -8.31 12.73 -6.35
C GLY A 212 -7.20 11.77 -6.78
N THR A 213 -7.43 10.46 -6.64
CA THR A 213 -6.54 9.39 -7.10
C THR A 213 -6.75 9.02 -8.56
N ASP A 214 -7.81 9.52 -9.19
CA ASP A 214 -7.97 9.50 -10.66
C ASP A 214 -6.95 10.39 -11.39
N LEU A 215 -6.30 11.30 -10.65
CA LEU A 215 -5.36 12.31 -11.14
C LEU A 215 -6.00 13.30 -12.12
N VAL A 216 -7.30 13.53 -11.99
CA VAL A 216 -8.01 14.58 -12.71
C VAL A 216 -7.76 15.92 -12.02
N TRP A 217 -7.31 16.92 -12.77
CA TRP A 217 -7.07 18.25 -12.20
C TRP A 217 -8.39 18.92 -11.81
N ASN A 218 -8.52 19.19 -10.51
CA ASN A 218 -9.69 19.82 -9.90
C ASN A 218 -9.34 21.13 -9.19
N GLY A 219 -8.30 21.84 -9.65
CA GLY A 219 -7.80 23.08 -9.06
C GLY A 219 -6.72 22.86 -7.99
N ASP A 220 -6.23 23.96 -7.42
CA ASP A 220 -5.01 23.96 -6.57
C ASP A 220 -5.28 23.66 -5.08
N THR A 221 -6.51 23.29 -4.73
CA THR A 221 -6.87 23.07 -3.32
C THR A 221 -6.51 21.66 -2.90
N GLN A 222 -5.70 21.54 -1.84
CA GLN A 222 -5.15 20.27 -1.34
C GLN A 222 -6.23 19.23 -1.00
N SER A 223 -7.38 19.67 -0.47
CA SER A 223 -8.50 18.77 -0.13
C SER A 223 -9.13 18.09 -1.34
N ASN A 224 -8.88 18.58 -2.56
CA ASN A 224 -9.38 17.94 -3.78
C ASN A 224 -8.61 16.64 -4.09
N TYR A 225 -7.45 16.45 -3.43
CA TYR A 225 -6.58 15.27 -3.57
C TYR A 225 -6.27 14.67 -2.19
N SER A 226 -7.25 14.70 -1.28
CA SER A 226 -7.09 14.18 0.09
C SER A 226 -6.73 12.69 0.12
N GLY A 227 -7.17 11.93 -0.89
CA GLY A 227 -6.84 10.51 -1.04
C GLY A 227 -5.37 10.22 -1.32
N LEU A 228 -4.58 11.25 -1.64
CA LEU A 228 -3.11 11.16 -1.72
C LEU A 228 -2.46 11.83 -0.50
N LYS A 229 -2.87 13.06 -0.19
CA LYS A 229 -2.26 13.87 0.87
C LYS A 229 -2.36 13.22 2.24
N ASP A 230 -3.56 12.77 2.61
CA ASP A 230 -3.83 12.21 3.93
C ASP A 230 -3.27 10.77 4.06
N ASN A 231 -2.90 10.16 2.93
CA ASN A 231 -2.29 8.84 2.83
C ASN A 231 -0.80 8.90 2.46
N SER A 232 -0.15 10.01 2.82
CA SER A 232 1.31 10.14 2.76
C SER A 232 1.97 9.28 3.84
N VAL A 233 3.11 8.68 3.53
CA VAL A 233 3.90 7.88 4.48
C VAL A 233 4.44 8.74 5.63
N LYS A 234 4.82 9.98 5.31
CA LYS A 234 5.34 10.97 6.25
C LYS A 234 4.38 12.14 6.35
N ASP A 235 4.36 12.82 7.49
CA ASP A 235 3.65 14.08 7.62
C ASP A 235 4.22 15.11 6.62
N ILE A 236 3.40 15.50 5.65
CA ILE A 236 3.76 16.45 4.59
C ILE A 236 3.08 17.80 4.77
N THR A 237 3.80 18.87 4.43
CA THR A 237 3.25 20.22 4.38
C THR A 237 2.45 20.44 3.10
N ASP A 238 1.54 21.43 3.10
CA ASP A 238 0.81 21.82 1.90
C ASP A 238 1.76 22.28 0.77
N GLU A 239 2.89 22.91 1.12
CA GLU A 239 3.92 23.34 0.17
C GLU A 239 4.63 22.16 -0.48
N ALA A 240 4.96 21.10 0.27
CA ALA A 240 5.54 19.89 -0.29
C ALA A 240 4.54 19.18 -1.22
N PHE A 241 3.28 19.07 -0.78
CA PHE A 241 2.23 18.43 -1.57
C PHE A 241 1.87 19.20 -2.85
N GLN A 242 2.09 20.51 -2.87
CA GLN A 242 1.82 21.34 -4.05
C GLN A 242 2.53 20.80 -5.30
N LYS A 243 3.70 20.18 -5.16
CA LYS A 243 4.41 19.56 -6.28
C LYS A 243 3.63 18.43 -6.97
N VAL A 244 2.90 17.62 -6.19
CA VAL A 244 2.01 16.57 -6.73
C VAL A 244 0.83 17.21 -7.46
N ILE A 245 0.27 18.31 -6.93
CA ILE A 245 -0.79 19.07 -7.59
C ILE A 245 -0.28 19.70 -8.90
N ASP A 246 0.94 20.23 -8.89
CA ASP A 246 1.58 20.81 -10.07
C ASP A 246 1.81 19.74 -11.15
N MET A 247 2.23 18.53 -10.75
CA MET A 247 2.31 17.36 -11.64
C MET A 247 0.93 17.03 -12.23
N ILE A 248 -0.12 16.93 -11.40
CA ILE A 248 -1.49 16.64 -11.87
C ILE A 248 -1.97 17.73 -12.85
N SER A 249 -1.73 19.01 -12.57
CA SER A 249 -2.09 20.11 -13.45
C SER A 249 -1.40 19.99 -14.81
N ASN A 250 -0.07 19.82 -14.83
CA ASN A 250 0.71 19.71 -16.07
C ASN A 250 0.38 18.45 -16.87
N LEU A 251 0.11 17.34 -16.17
CA LEU A 251 -0.38 16.10 -16.78
C LEU A 251 -1.67 16.36 -17.57
N ASN A 252 -2.64 17.02 -16.95
CA ASN A 252 -3.94 17.29 -17.58
C ASN A 252 -3.82 18.30 -18.74
N GLU A 253 -2.86 19.23 -18.69
CA GLU A 253 -2.50 20.10 -19.82
C GLU A 253 -1.80 19.36 -20.96
N GLY A 254 -1.08 18.27 -20.66
CA GLY A 254 -0.39 17.43 -21.64
C GLY A 254 0.90 18.04 -22.18
N THR A 255 1.57 18.90 -21.41
CA THR A 255 2.78 19.62 -21.85
C THR A 255 3.95 19.42 -20.90
N ASN A 256 5.16 19.23 -21.45
CA ASN A 256 6.41 19.02 -20.70
C ASN A 256 6.26 17.93 -19.61
N LEU A 257 5.68 16.79 -19.97
CA LEU A 257 5.35 15.71 -19.02
C LEU A 257 6.60 15.20 -18.29
N GLU A 258 7.73 15.16 -18.99
CA GLU A 258 9.04 14.76 -18.49
C GLU A 258 9.62 15.65 -17.39
N ASP A 259 9.13 16.89 -17.23
CA ASP A 259 9.55 17.78 -16.14
C ASP A 259 8.87 17.42 -14.81
N TYR A 260 7.78 16.63 -14.85
CA TYR A 260 6.93 16.33 -13.69
C TYR A 260 6.71 14.84 -13.45
N ILE A 261 6.97 13.99 -14.44
CA ILE A 261 6.73 12.56 -14.40
C ILE A 261 7.97 11.84 -14.89
N ASP A 262 8.40 10.80 -14.18
CA ASP A 262 9.32 9.81 -14.74
C ASP A 262 8.56 8.99 -15.80
N VAL A 263 8.60 9.50 -17.04
CA VAL A 263 7.87 8.92 -18.18
C VAL A 263 8.32 7.49 -18.43
N GLU A 264 9.62 7.20 -18.37
CA GLU A 264 10.14 5.87 -18.63
C GLU A 264 9.61 4.85 -17.60
N ALA A 265 9.76 5.15 -16.31
CA ALA A 265 9.28 4.27 -15.25
C ALA A 265 7.75 4.09 -15.31
N THR A 266 7.01 5.16 -15.61
CA THR A 266 5.54 5.12 -15.68
C THR A 266 5.04 4.32 -16.89
N LEU A 267 5.69 4.41 -18.06
CA LEU A 267 5.35 3.61 -19.23
C LEU A 267 5.64 2.12 -18.99
N LYS A 268 6.77 1.78 -18.34
CA LYS A 268 7.06 0.40 -17.92
C LYS A 268 6.03 -0.12 -16.94
N TYR A 269 5.61 0.71 -15.98
CA TYR A 269 4.53 0.36 -15.05
C TYR A 269 3.26 -0.03 -15.80
N PHE A 270 2.83 0.79 -16.77
CA PHE A 270 1.64 0.48 -17.56
C PHE A 270 1.84 -0.73 -18.50
N ALA A 271 3.03 -0.93 -19.07
CA ALA A 271 3.30 -2.08 -19.92
C ALA A 271 3.14 -3.39 -19.13
N VAL A 272 3.73 -3.46 -17.93
CA VAL A 272 3.60 -4.62 -17.03
C VAL A 272 2.15 -4.80 -16.58
N SER A 273 1.51 -3.75 -16.08
CA SER A 273 0.13 -3.80 -15.60
C SER A 273 -0.85 -4.22 -16.71
N THR A 274 -0.62 -3.77 -17.95
CA THR A 274 -1.40 -4.19 -19.13
C THR A 274 -1.12 -5.64 -19.52
N ALA A 275 0.14 -6.07 -19.49
CA ALA A 275 0.50 -7.45 -19.80
C ALA A 275 -0.17 -8.41 -18.81
N LEU A 276 -0.20 -8.05 -17.52
CA LEU A 276 -0.82 -8.81 -16.45
C LEU A 276 -2.35 -8.65 -16.39
N VAL A 277 -2.97 -7.75 -17.14
CA VAL A 277 -4.40 -7.42 -16.99
C VAL A 277 -4.73 -7.09 -15.53
N ASN A 278 -3.88 -6.26 -14.91
CA ASN A 278 -4.02 -5.84 -13.52
C ASN A 278 -5.06 -4.71 -13.42
N LEU A 279 -6.33 -5.09 -13.33
CA LEU A 279 -7.46 -4.17 -13.31
C LEU A 279 -7.90 -3.76 -11.90
N ASP A 280 -7.29 -4.28 -10.83
CA ASP A 280 -7.47 -3.75 -9.46
C ASP A 280 -6.40 -2.68 -9.20
N SER A 281 -6.33 -1.68 -10.07
CA SER A 281 -5.23 -0.71 -10.14
C SER A 281 -5.71 0.65 -10.68
N TYR A 282 -4.77 1.54 -11.03
CA TYR A 282 -5.08 2.75 -11.79
C TYR A 282 -5.81 2.49 -13.13
N GLN A 283 -5.65 1.29 -13.71
CA GLN A 283 -6.28 0.92 -15.00
C GLN A 283 -7.77 0.54 -14.88
N CYS A 284 -8.43 0.84 -13.75
CA CYS A 284 -9.89 0.77 -13.64
C CYS A 284 -10.46 2.05 -13.03
N ASN A 285 -11.79 2.14 -13.00
CA ASN A 285 -12.52 3.28 -12.46
C ASN A 285 -12.43 3.45 -10.92
N LEU A 286 -11.68 2.59 -10.22
CA LEU A 286 -11.42 2.73 -8.79
C LEU A 286 -10.12 3.52 -8.52
N TYR A 287 -9.20 3.61 -9.48
CA TYR A 287 -7.98 4.43 -9.42
C TYR A 287 -7.15 4.26 -8.14
N HIS A 288 -6.85 3.02 -7.76
CA HIS A 288 -6.21 2.69 -6.47
C HIS A 288 -5.08 1.68 -6.67
N ASN A 289 -4.53 1.17 -5.55
CA ASN A 289 -3.48 0.14 -5.54
C ASN A 289 -2.20 0.56 -6.31
N TYR A 290 -1.84 1.83 -6.16
CA TYR A 290 -0.55 2.34 -6.58
C TYR A 290 -0.06 3.39 -5.57
N TYR A 291 1.23 3.69 -5.64
CA TYR A 291 1.84 4.79 -4.91
C TYR A 291 2.42 5.81 -5.88
N ILE A 292 2.47 7.07 -5.43
CA ILE A 292 3.27 8.12 -6.07
C ILE A 292 4.49 8.36 -5.19
N TYR A 293 5.67 8.16 -5.76
CA TYR A 293 6.92 8.67 -5.21
C TYR A 293 7.22 10.02 -5.85
N GLU A 294 7.43 11.07 -5.05
CA GLU A 294 7.83 12.40 -5.52
C GLU A 294 9.22 12.74 -5.01
N GLU A 295 10.11 13.14 -5.92
CA GLU A 295 11.39 13.75 -5.59
C GLU A 295 11.62 14.97 -6.47
N ASP A 296 11.93 16.11 -5.84
CA ASP A 296 12.22 17.39 -6.52
C ASP A 296 11.19 17.83 -7.58
N GLY A 297 9.93 17.43 -7.42
CA GLY A 297 8.82 17.77 -8.32
C GLY A 297 8.55 16.75 -9.42
N VAL A 298 9.36 15.69 -9.51
CA VAL A 298 9.18 14.59 -10.45
C VAL A 298 8.51 13.42 -9.75
N CYS A 299 7.40 12.94 -10.30
CA CYS A 299 6.61 11.84 -9.76
C CYS A 299 6.85 10.53 -10.52
N THR A 300 6.99 9.44 -9.77
CA THR A 300 7.08 8.06 -10.27
C THR A 300 5.93 7.24 -9.71
N ILE A 301 5.32 6.40 -10.56
CA ILE A 301 4.24 5.50 -10.16
C ILE A 301 4.81 4.15 -9.76
N LEU A 302 4.40 3.65 -8.59
CA LEU A 302 4.88 2.40 -8.01
C LEU A 302 3.73 1.41 -7.81
N PRO A 303 3.93 0.11 -8.11
CA PRO A 303 2.89 -0.91 -8.01
C PRO A 303 2.62 -1.34 -6.56
N TRP A 304 1.36 -1.63 -6.26
CA TRP A 304 0.94 -2.13 -4.95
C TRP A 304 -0.24 -3.10 -5.08
N ASP A 305 -0.34 -4.06 -4.15
CA ASP A 305 -1.50 -4.97 -4.01
C ASP A 305 -1.88 -5.69 -5.32
N LEU A 306 -0.99 -6.57 -5.79
CA LEU A 306 -1.07 -7.19 -7.12
C LEU A 306 -1.76 -8.56 -7.12
N ASN A 307 -2.46 -8.93 -6.05
CA ASN A 307 -3.06 -10.27 -5.88
C ASN A 307 -4.19 -10.56 -6.89
N LEU A 308 -4.82 -9.52 -7.45
CA LEU A 308 -5.87 -9.63 -8.47
C LEU A 308 -5.38 -9.38 -9.91
N SER A 309 -4.06 -9.43 -10.13
CA SER A 309 -3.45 -9.51 -11.46
C SER A 309 -3.85 -10.78 -12.21
N PHE A 310 -3.37 -10.95 -13.43
CA PHE A 310 -3.72 -12.04 -14.35
C PHE A 310 -5.24 -12.10 -14.62
N GLY A 311 -5.89 -10.94 -14.71
CA GLY A 311 -7.33 -10.84 -14.96
C GLY A 311 -8.22 -11.41 -13.84
N ALA A 312 -7.71 -11.51 -12.61
CA ALA A 312 -8.45 -12.04 -11.47
C ALA A 312 -9.44 -11.02 -10.86
N PHE A 313 -9.26 -9.72 -11.13
CA PHE A 313 -10.20 -8.68 -10.72
C PHE A 313 -11.52 -8.76 -11.51
N SER A 314 -12.66 -8.56 -10.83
CA SER A 314 -13.99 -8.57 -11.44
C SER A 314 -14.86 -7.37 -11.07
N GLY A 315 -14.31 -6.37 -10.38
CA GLY A 315 -15.03 -5.18 -9.90
C GLY A 315 -15.06 -4.04 -10.94
N GLY A 316 -15.88 -3.00 -10.70
CA GLY A 316 -15.80 -1.73 -11.45
C GLY A 316 -16.06 -1.79 -12.96
N GLY A 317 -16.57 -2.91 -13.51
CA GLY A 317 -16.66 -3.12 -14.96
C GLY A 317 -15.38 -3.68 -15.59
N GLY A 318 -14.33 -3.91 -14.79
CA GLY A 318 -13.13 -4.64 -15.17
C GLY A 318 -13.26 -6.12 -14.86
N GLY A 319 -13.68 -6.91 -15.86
CA GLY A 319 -13.01 -8.16 -16.15
C GLY A 319 -13.26 -9.42 -15.31
N ASN A 320 -14.47 -9.75 -14.85
CA ASN A 320 -14.90 -11.16 -14.78
C ASN A 320 -16.39 -11.31 -14.44
N ASN A 321 -17.25 -11.39 -15.47
CA ASN A 321 -18.59 -11.97 -15.34
C ASN A 321 -18.69 -13.29 -16.11
N ALA A 322 -17.59 -14.04 -16.20
CA ALA A 322 -17.55 -15.39 -16.78
C ALA A 322 -18.28 -16.45 -15.92
N ARG A 323 -19.02 -16.04 -14.88
CA ARG A 323 -19.75 -16.93 -13.96
C ARG A 323 -20.94 -17.65 -14.60
N ASN A 324 -21.34 -17.32 -15.84
CA ASN A 324 -22.42 -18.02 -16.56
C ASN A 324 -22.07 -18.25 -18.04
N ASN A 325 -21.08 -19.11 -18.33
CA ASN A 325 -20.97 -19.74 -19.64
C ASN A 325 -22.02 -20.86 -19.81
N ASN A 326 -23.31 -20.50 -19.71
CA ASN A 326 -24.44 -21.37 -20.04
C ASN A 326 -25.46 -20.71 -20.98
N ASP A 327 -25.21 -19.48 -21.46
CA ASP A 327 -26.03 -18.88 -22.50
C ASP A 327 -25.38 -19.14 -23.87
N GLY A 328 -25.95 -20.10 -24.60
CA GLY A 328 -25.58 -20.46 -25.97
C GLY A 328 -25.96 -19.41 -27.01
N ASP A 329 -25.82 -18.12 -26.71
CA ASP A 329 -26.10 -17.02 -27.64
C ASP A 329 -24.95 -15.99 -27.64
N ASN A 330 -24.20 -16.00 -28.75
CA ASN A 330 -23.23 -14.99 -29.18
C ASN A 330 -21.99 -14.71 -28.30
N ALA A 331 -21.23 -15.75 -27.95
CA ALA A 331 -19.90 -15.67 -27.32
C ALA A 331 -18.74 -15.30 -28.30
N THR A 332 -19.03 -14.68 -29.44
CA THR A 332 -18.05 -14.48 -30.53
C THR A 332 -17.35 -13.10 -30.49
N THR A 333 -17.91 -12.11 -29.78
CA THR A 333 -17.51 -10.69 -29.90
C THR A 333 -17.31 -9.91 -28.58
N THR A 334 -17.27 -10.54 -27.40
CA THR A 334 -17.45 -9.80 -26.12
C THR A 334 -16.36 -9.96 -25.06
N THR A 335 -15.99 -8.80 -24.50
CA THR A 335 -14.98 -8.46 -23.48
C THR A 335 -15.15 -9.12 -22.09
N ASN A 336 -16.17 -9.96 -21.90
CA ASN A 336 -16.50 -10.62 -20.62
C ASN A 336 -16.31 -12.15 -20.64
N THR A 337 -15.54 -12.65 -21.61
CA THR A 337 -15.14 -14.06 -21.74
C THR A 337 -13.65 -14.21 -21.46
N THR A 338 -13.17 -15.42 -21.16
CA THR A 338 -11.72 -15.69 -21.02
C THR A 338 -10.91 -15.14 -22.19
N ARG A 339 -11.43 -15.27 -23.43
CA ARG A 339 -10.78 -14.71 -24.63
C ARG A 339 -10.64 -13.19 -24.57
N GLY A 340 -11.63 -12.50 -24.03
CA GLY A 340 -11.58 -11.04 -23.85
C GLY A 340 -10.53 -10.61 -22.82
N ILE A 341 -10.34 -11.41 -21.76
CA ILE A 341 -9.28 -11.18 -20.76
C ILE A 341 -7.90 -11.39 -21.40
N ILE A 342 -7.70 -12.51 -22.10
CA ILE A 342 -6.46 -12.80 -22.84
C ILE A 342 -6.17 -11.69 -23.87
N ASN A 343 -7.20 -11.29 -24.60
CA ASN A 343 -7.10 -10.29 -25.66
C ASN A 343 -7.24 -8.85 -25.18
N PHE A 344 -6.96 -8.57 -23.91
CA PHE A 344 -7.08 -7.22 -23.36
C PHE A 344 -6.32 -6.18 -24.24
N PRO A 345 -6.98 -5.08 -24.63
CA PRO A 345 -6.43 -4.08 -25.56
C PRO A 345 -5.21 -3.38 -25.00
N ILE A 346 -4.19 -3.21 -25.84
CA ILE A 346 -2.94 -2.52 -25.46
C ILE A 346 -3.00 -1.01 -25.69
N ASP A 347 -3.83 -0.52 -26.61
CA ASP A 347 -3.92 0.92 -26.93
C ASP A 347 -5.06 1.63 -26.17
N GLU A 348 -5.91 0.87 -25.49
CA GLU A 348 -6.90 1.39 -24.54
C GLU A 348 -6.88 0.51 -23.27
N PRO A 349 -5.73 0.40 -22.57
CA PRO A 349 -5.52 -0.60 -21.54
C PRO A 349 -6.11 -0.15 -20.21
N THR A 350 -7.42 0.02 -20.16
CA THR A 350 -8.19 0.36 -18.96
C THR A 350 -9.54 -0.34 -19.02
N SER A 351 -10.21 -0.61 -17.90
CA SER A 351 -11.63 -1.02 -17.92
C SER A 351 -12.58 0.18 -18.05
N ALA A 352 -12.13 1.38 -17.69
CA ALA A 352 -12.86 2.64 -17.83
C ALA A 352 -12.72 3.24 -19.25
N THR A 353 -13.23 4.45 -19.47
CA THR A 353 -12.89 5.21 -20.69
C THR A 353 -11.45 5.69 -20.57
N LEU A 354 -10.67 5.64 -21.65
CA LEU A 354 -9.27 6.10 -21.62
C LEU A 354 -9.16 7.57 -21.19
N GLU A 355 -10.09 8.42 -21.65
CA GLU A 355 -10.16 9.85 -21.28
C GLU A 355 -10.38 10.10 -19.78
N ASP A 356 -10.98 9.15 -19.05
CA ASP A 356 -11.19 9.25 -17.61
C ASP A 356 -9.91 8.94 -16.80
N SER A 357 -8.85 8.48 -17.49
CA SER A 357 -7.54 8.11 -16.92
C SER A 357 -6.46 9.06 -17.46
N PRO A 358 -6.33 10.31 -16.97
CA PRO A 358 -5.45 11.33 -17.52
C PRO A 358 -3.98 10.87 -17.61
N LEU A 359 -3.48 10.15 -16.60
CA LEU A 359 -2.10 9.67 -16.59
C LEU A 359 -1.80 8.74 -17.78
N LEU A 360 -2.71 7.80 -18.04
CA LEU A 360 -2.56 6.85 -19.14
C LEU A 360 -2.83 7.51 -20.50
N SER A 361 -3.94 8.26 -20.61
CA SER A 361 -4.36 8.88 -21.87
C SER A 361 -3.37 9.91 -22.39
N LYS A 362 -2.84 10.78 -21.52
CA LYS A 362 -1.92 11.86 -21.92
C LYS A 362 -0.55 11.33 -22.32
N LEU A 363 -0.08 10.27 -21.67
CA LEU A 363 1.15 9.60 -22.08
C LEU A 363 0.99 8.92 -23.44
N LEU A 364 -0.10 8.18 -23.66
CA LEU A 364 -0.33 7.46 -24.92
C LEU A 364 -0.77 8.37 -26.09
N GLU A 365 -1.14 9.63 -25.83
CA GLU A 365 -1.39 10.65 -26.85
C GLU A 365 -0.09 11.12 -27.55
N VAL A 366 1.06 10.97 -26.89
CA VAL A 366 2.37 11.31 -27.45
C VAL A 366 2.93 10.12 -28.22
N ASP A 367 3.05 10.25 -29.55
CA ASP A 367 3.51 9.18 -30.44
C ASP A 367 4.83 8.51 -29.98
N GLU A 368 5.82 9.30 -29.54
CA GLU A 368 7.11 8.77 -29.06
C GLU A 368 6.95 7.91 -27.79
N TYR A 369 6.09 8.33 -26.86
CA TYR A 369 5.83 7.58 -25.62
C TYR A 369 5.01 6.33 -25.88
N LYS A 370 4.09 6.38 -26.85
CA LYS A 370 3.35 5.22 -27.31
C LYS A 370 4.27 4.18 -27.97
N ASP A 371 5.21 4.62 -28.81
CA ASP A 371 6.22 3.74 -29.40
C ASP A 371 7.09 3.08 -28.31
N MET A 372 7.57 3.85 -27.32
CA MET A 372 8.30 3.31 -26.17
C MET A 372 7.48 2.28 -25.38
N TYR A 373 6.20 2.56 -25.14
CA TYR A 373 5.29 1.64 -24.46
C TYR A 373 5.09 0.32 -25.24
N HIS A 374 4.97 0.40 -26.57
CA HIS A 374 4.90 -0.78 -27.44
C HIS A 374 6.20 -1.58 -27.44
N ASP A 375 7.35 -0.92 -27.43
CA ASP A 375 8.66 -1.56 -27.28
C ASP A 375 8.74 -2.31 -25.94
N TYR A 376 8.29 -1.72 -24.82
CA TYR A 376 8.25 -2.40 -23.52
C TYR A 376 7.32 -3.60 -23.50
N LEU A 377 6.14 -3.52 -24.14
CA LEU A 377 5.26 -4.67 -24.31
C LEU A 377 5.94 -5.78 -25.13
N ASN A 378 6.69 -5.42 -26.17
CA ASN A 378 7.44 -6.40 -26.97
C ASN A 378 8.56 -7.04 -26.15
N THR A 379 9.29 -6.28 -25.32
CA THR A 379 10.29 -6.82 -24.39
C THR A 379 9.66 -7.81 -23.40
N ILE A 380 8.51 -7.49 -22.82
CA ILE A 380 7.78 -8.41 -21.93
C ILE A 380 7.44 -9.72 -22.67
N VAL A 381 6.93 -9.62 -23.91
CA VAL A 381 6.61 -10.80 -24.72
C VAL A 381 7.86 -11.64 -25.01
N GLU A 382 8.89 -11.04 -25.61
CA GLU A 382 10.05 -11.76 -26.12
C GLU A 382 11.00 -12.24 -25.00
N GLU A 383 11.24 -11.39 -24.01
CA GLU A 383 12.31 -11.61 -23.02
C GLU A 383 11.81 -12.20 -21.70
N TYR A 384 10.52 -12.06 -21.37
CA TYR A 384 9.95 -12.64 -20.15
C TYR A 384 9.08 -13.87 -20.42
N PHE A 385 8.12 -13.79 -21.33
CA PHE A 385 7.22 -14.91 -21.62
C PHE A 385 7.84 -15.92 -22.60
N ASP A 386 8.19 -15.51 -23.82
CA ASP A 386 8.64 -16.42 -24.89
C ASP A 386 10.05 -17.01 -24.63
N SER A 387 10.85 -16.33 -23.81
CA SER A 387 12.16 -16.82 -23.37
C SER A 387 12.09 -18.01 -22.40
N GLY A 388 10.92 -18.24 -21.78
CA GLY A 388 10.71 -19.21 -20.71
C GLY A 388 11.03 -18.70 -19.30
N THR A 389 11.37 -17.41 -19.13
CA THR A 389 11.63 -16.82 -17.80
C THR A 389 10.41 -16.93 -16.89
N PHE A 390 9.22 -16.57 -17.37
CA PHE A 390 7.96 -16.68 -16.63
C PHE A 390 7.68 -18.11 -16.18
N GLU A 391 7.72 -19.08 -17.11
CA GLU A 391 7.47 -20.50 -16.81
C GLU A 391 8.49 -21.04 -15.80
N SER A 392 9.77 -20.66 -15.94
CA SER A 392 10.82 -21.05 -15.00
C SER A 392 10.57 -20.49 -13.60
N LYS A 393 10.14 -19.22 -13.48
CA LYS A 393 9.84 -18.59 -12.20
C LYS A 393 8.61 -19.24 -11.55
N VAL A 394 7.51 -19.40 -12.28
CA VAL A 394 6.30 -20.10 -11.81
C VAL A 394 6.62 -21.51 -11.28
N ASN A 395 7.41 -22.29 -12.03
CA ASN A 395 7.77 -23.66 -11.63
C ASN A 395 8.71 -23.70 -10.42
N THR A 396 9.71 -22.81 -10.38
CA THR A 396 10.67 -22.77 -9.26
C THR A 396 9.97 -22.36 -7.97
N THR A 397 9.14 -21.32 -8.02
CA THR A 397 8.43 -20.80 -6.85
C THR A 397 7.33 -21.75 -6.38
N SER A 398 6.54 -22.35 -7.28
CA SER A 398 5.55 -23.37 -6.89
C SER A 398 6.22 -24.58 -6.24
N THR A 399 7.36 -25.03 -6.75
CA THR A 399 8.15 -26.12 -6.14
C THR A 399 8.64 -25.76 -4.74
N LEU A 400 9.09 -24.52 -4.54
CA LEU A 400 9.57 -24.03 -3.24
C LEU A 400 8.46 -24.12 -2.17
N ILE A 401 7.23 -23.75 -2.52
CA ILE A 401 6.10 -23.69 -1.57
C ILE A 401 5.24 -24.97 -1.53
N ASP A 402 5.46 -25.92 -2.44
CA ASP A 402 4.61 -27.11 -2.65
C ASP A 402 4.25 -27.83 -1.34
N SER A 403 5.27 -28.23 -0.57
CA SER A 403 5.06 -28.93 0.70
C SER A 403 4.39 -28.07 1.78
N TYR A 404 4.55 -26.75 1.73
CA TYR A 404 3.91 -25.83 2.66
C TYR A 404 2.42 -25.65 2.34
N VAL A 405 2.07 -25.62 1.05
CA VAL A 405 0.68 -25.57 0.59
C VAL A 405 -0.04 -26.89 0.89
N GLU A 406 0.60 -28.04 0.64
CA GLU A 406 0.05 -29.37 0.97
C GLU A 406 -0.31 -29.46 2.46
N ASN A 407 0.51 -28.86 3.31
CA ASN A 407 0.35 -28.89 4.76
C ASN A 407 -0.32 -27.63 5.34
N ASN A 408 -0.94 -26.77 4.52
CA ASN A 408 -1.57 -25.52 4.98
C ASN A 408 -2.94 -25.79 5.65
N PRO A 409 -3.07 -25.64 6.99
CA PRO A 409 -4.31 -26.00 7.68
C PRO A 409 -5.47 -25.03 7.41
N THR A 410 -5.15 -23.77 7.13
CA THR A 410 -6.12 -22.67 6.99
C THR A 410 -6.39 -22.27 5.53
N ALA A 411 -5.87 -23.04 4.56
CA ALA A 411 -5.93 -22.72 3.13
C ALA A 411 -7.33 -22.34 2.64
N PHE A 412 -7.42 -21.32 1.77
CA PHE A 412 -8.65 -20.99 1.03
C PHE A 412 -8.86 -21.96 -0.14
N TYR A 413 -7.79 -22.25 -0.88
CA TYR A 413 -7.74 -23.24 -1.96
C TYR A 413 -6.94 -24.46 -1.50
N GLY A 414 -7.48 -25.65 -1.70
CA GLY A 414 -6.78 -26.89 -1.32
C GLY A 414 -5.61 -27.21 -2.26
N TYR A 415 -4.76 -28.16 -1.85
CA TYR A 415 -3.58 -28.58 -2.62
C TYR A 415 -3.90 -29.00 -4.06
N ASP A 416 -4.98 -29.75 -4.30
CA ASP A 416 -5.40 -30.14 -5.65
C ASP A 416 -5.73 -28.93 -6.54
N GLN A 417 -6.32 -27.87 -5.96
CA GLN A 417 -6.64 -26.64 -6.69
C GLN A 417 -5.36 -25.85 -6.99
N PHE A 418 -4.45 -25.75 -6.02
CA PHE A 418 -3.13 -25.17 -6.23
C PHE A 418 -2.39 -25.88 -7.35
N SER A 419 -2.25 -27.21 -7.28
CA SER A 419 -1.54 -28.01 -8.29
C SER A 419 -2.15 -27.84 -9.69
N ALA A 420 -3.47 -27.85 -9.81
CA ALA A 420 -4.15 -27.63 -11.09
C ALA A 420 -3.92 -26.21 -11.64
N SER A 421 -3.76 -25.21 -10.76
CA SER A 421 -3.64 -23.81 -11.16
C SER A 421 -2.26 -23.39 -11.68
N ILE A 422 -1.20 -24.15 -11.40
CA ILE A 422 0.16 -23.80 -11.82
C ILE A 422 0.32 -23.90 -13.35
N ASP A 423 -0.14 -25.00 -13.94
CA ASP A 423 -0.13 -25.18 -15.41
C ASP A 423 -1.06 -24.17 -16.09
N GLU A 424 -2.19 -23.87 -15.46
CA GLU A 424 -3.17 -22.91 -15.97
C GLU A 424 -2.59 -21.47 -15.97
N LEU A 425 -1.81 -21.10 -14.95
CA LEU A 425 -1.17 -19.78 -14.87
C LEU A 425 -0.13 -19.62 -15.99
N SER A 426 0.64 -20.67 -16.24
CA SER A 426 1.60 -20.73 -17.35
C SER A 426 0.90 -20.60 -18.71
N THR A 427 -0.25 -21.26 -18.84
CA THR A 427 -1.09 -21.21 -20.04
C THR A 427 -1.65 -19.81 -20.27
N PHE A 428 -2.11 -19.12 -19.22
CA PHE A 428 -2.53 -17.72 -19.30
C PHE A 428 -1.41 -16.83 -19.84
N GLY A 429 -0.21 -16.90 -19.26
CA GLY A 429 0.92 -16.08 -19.71
C GLY A 429 1.26 -16.30 -21.19
N THR A 430 1.26 -17.56 -21.63
CA THR A 430 1.50 -17.93 -23.04
C THR A 430 0.48 -17.30 -23.98
N TYR A 431 -0.82 -17.44 -23.68
CA TYR A 431 -1.87 -16.89 -24.54
C TYR A 431 -1.92 -15.37 -24.49
N ARG A 432 -1.60 -14.77 -23.34
CA ARG A 432 -1.55 -13.33 -23.18
C ARG A 432 -0.39 -12.73 -23.99
N ALA A 433 0.80 -13.31 -23.92
CA ALA A 433 1.95 -12.90 -24.73
C ALA A 433 1.66 -13.00 -26.23
N LYS A 434 1.04 -14.12 -26.66
CA LYS A 434 0.58 -14.30 -28.04
C LYS A 434 -0.40 -13.20 -28.47
N SER A 435 -1.36 -12.82 -27.62
CA SER A 435 -2.29 -11.73 -27.93
C SER A 435 -1.57 -10.40 -28.11
N ILE A 436 -0.67 -10.04 -27.19
CA ILE A 436 0.09 -8.79 -27.26
C ILE A 436 0.87 -8.72 -28.57
N ALA A 437 1.59 -9.79 -28.95
CA ALA A 437 2.31 -9.86 -30.22
C ALA A 437 1.41 -9.66 -31.46
N MET A 438 0.21 -10.26 -31.46
CA MET A 438 -0.76 -10.08 -32.54
C MET A 438 -1.33 -8.66 -32.58
N GLN A 439 -1.48 -7.99 -31.44
CA GLN A 439 -1.91 -6.59 -31.37
C GLN A 439 -0.80 -5.63 -31.86
N LEU A 440 0.44 -5.83 -31.42
CA LEU A 440 1.60 -5.02 -31.85
C LEU A 440 1.86 -5.14 -33.36
N SER A 441 1.68 -6.32 -33.94
CA SER A 441 1.83 -6.55 -35.38
C SER A 441 0.63 -6.10 -36.23
N GLY A 442 -0.49 -5.75 -35.59
CA GLY A 442 -1.75 -5.38 -36.26
C GLY A 442 -2.55 -6.56 -36.84
N GLU A 443 -2.22 -7.80 -36.48
CA GLU A 443 -3.01 -8.98 -36.83
C GLU A 443 -4.38 -8.98 -36.12
N ILE A 444 -4.41 -8.53 -34.87
CA ILE A 444 -5.64 -8.24 -34.10
C ILE A 444 -5.63 -6.74 -33.74
N PRO A 445 -6.79 -6.05 -33.72
CA PRO A 445 -6.85 -4.66 -33.29
C PRO A 445 -6.39 -4.46 -31.83
N SER A 446 -5.72 -3.34 -31.58
CA SER A 446 -5.16 -2.96 -30.28
C SER A 446 -6.12 -2.16 -29.38
N THR A 447 -7.28 -1.73 -29.89
CA THR A 447 -8.28 -0.89 -29.18
C THR A 447 -9.57 -1.67 -28.88
N LYS A 448 -10.34 -1.25 -27.87
CA LYS A 448 -11.62 -1.91 -27.52
C LYS A 448 -12.57 -1.91 -28.70
N ALA A 449 -12.70 -0.77 -29.37
CA ALA A 449 -13.60 -0.60 -30.51
C ALA A 449 -13.18 -1.45 -31.72
N GLY A 450 -11.88 -1.65 -31.94
CA GLY A 450 -11.41 -2.55 -32.99
C GLY A 450 -11.69 -4.01 -32.66
N GLN A 451 -11.48 -4.41 -31.40
CA GLN A 451 -11.64 -5.80 -30.98
C GLN A 451 -13.10 -6.27 -30.93
N SER A 452 -14.07 -5.38 -30.74
CA SER A 452 -15.51 -5.74 -30.78
C SER A 452 -15.98 -6.24 -32.14
N GLU A 453 -15.22 -5.96 -33.20
CA GLU A 453 -15.53 -6.35 -34.58
C GLU A 453 -14.80 -7.64 -35.02
N VAL A 454 -14.03 -8.26 -34.13
CA VAL A 454 -13.20 -9.43 -34.43
C VAL A 454 -13.74 -10.70 -33.77
N ASP A 455 -13.86 -11.76 -34.56
CA ASP A 455 -14.16 -13.09 -34.05
C ASP A 455 -12.91 -13.73 -33.44
N LEU A 456 -12.79 -13.63 -32.11
CA LEU A 456 -11.66 -14.15 -31.34
C LEU A 456 -11.53 -15.68 -31.40
N THR A 457 -12.57 -16.42 -31.84
CA THR A 457 -12.49 -17.88 -32.00
C THR A 457 -11.51 -18.31 -33.09
N THR A 458 -11.16 -17.39 -34.00
CA THR A 458 -10.14 -17.61 -35.04
C THR A 458 -8.72 -17.63 -34.47
N TYR A 459 -8.49 -16.97 -33.33
CA TYR A 459 -7.16 -16.76 -32.75
C TYR A 459 -6.91 -17.57 -31.48
N PHE A 460 -7.98 -17.83 -30.72
CA PHE A 460 -7.96 -18.49 -29.40
C PHE A 460 -9.01 -19.60 -29.31
N SER A 461 -8.60 -20.80 -28.90
CA SER A 461 -9.52 -21.93 -28.65
C SER A 461 -10.46 -21.66 -27.47
N GLU A 462 -11.56 -22.41 -27.39
CA GLU A 462 -12.52 -22.31 -26.26
C GLU A 462 -11.84 -22.68 -24.94
N ASP A 463 -10.98 -23.69 -24.96
CA ASP A 463 -10.19 -24.16 -23.82
C ASP A 463 -8.81 -23.47 -23.76
N SER A 464 -8.73 -22.17 -24.09
CA SER A 464 -7.44 -21.46 -24.06
C SER A 464 -6.95 -21.23 -22.64
N VAL A 465 -7.81 -20.75 -21.75
CA VAL A 465 -7.56 -20.65 -20.30
C VAL A 465 -8.87 -20.86 -19.54
N ASP A 466 -8.83 -21.52 -18.38
CA ASP A 466 -9.91 -21.55 -17.40
C ASP A 466 -9.61 -20.63 -16.20
N MET A 467 -10.17 -19.43 -16.24
CA MET A 467 -10.02 -18.44 -15.17
C MET A 467 -10.56 -18.93 -13.82
N ASN A 468 -11.46 -19.91 -13.78
CA ASN A 468 -11.99 -20.42 -12.51
C ASN A 468 -10.94 -21.23 -11.75
N ILE A 469 -10.01 -21.88 -12.46
CA ILE A 469 -8.93 -22.66 -11.86
C ILE A 469 -7.90 -21.73 -11.20
N LEU A 470 -7.67 -20.55 -11.77
CA LEU A 470 -6.71 -19.57 -11.23
C LEU A 470 -7.20 -18.92 -9.93
N GLY A 471 -8.52 -18.86 -9.70
CA GLY A 471 -9.11 -18.07 -8.64
C GLY A 471 -9.25 -16.60 -9.03
N SER A 472 -10.29 -15.96 -8.49
CA SER A 472 -10.70 -14.59 -8.84
C SER A 472 -11.24 -13.86 -7.61
N MET A 473 -11.47 -12.55 -7.76
CA MET A 473 -12.14 -11.72 -6.76
C MET A 473 -13.42 -12.40 -6.22
N GLY A 474 -13.54 -12.43 -4.89
CA GLY A 474 -14.63 -13.11 -4.18
C GLY A 474 -14.25 -14.46 -3.56
N GLY A 475 -13.06 -14.99 -3.87
CA GLY A 475 -12.45 -16.10 -3.13
C GLY A 475 -12.87 -17.51 -3.58
N GLY A 476 -12.17 -18.50 -3.00
CA GLY A 476 -12.43 -19.94 -3.16
C GLY A 476 -13.12 -20.48 -1.92
N ASN A 477 -14.28 -21.11 -2.08
CA ASN A 477 -14.96 -21.79 -0.98
C ASN A 477 -14.28 -23.14 -0.73
N LYS A 478 -13.76 -23.36 0.48
CA LYS A 478 -13.15 -24.62 0.90
C LYS A 478 -14.22 -25.74 0.89
N GLY A 479 -14.20 -26.60 -0.12
CA GLY A 479 -14.91 -27.89 -0.09
C GLY A 479 -16.45 -27.85 -0.17
N GLY A 480 -17.02 -27.00 -1.04
CA GLY A 480 -18.38 -27.22 -1.54
C GLY A 480 -18.35 -28.10 -2.79
N ASP A 481 -19.04 -29.24 -2.74
CA ASP A 481 -19.33 -30.14 -3.85
C ASP A 481 -19.54 -29.38 -5.18
N GLN A 482 -19.10 -29.95 -6.31
CA GLN A 482 -19.43 -29.48 -7.67
C GLN A 482 -20.92 -29.69 -8.00
N GLY A 483 -21.79 -29.33 -7.06
CA GLY A 483 -23.23 -29.33 -7.17
C GLY A 483 -23.70 -27.90 -7.25
N ASN A 484 -23.83 -27.40 -8.48
CA ASN A 484 -24.81 -26.42 -8.95
C ASN A 484 -25.66 -25.77 -7.83
N ASN A 485 -25.09 -24.87 -7.03
CA ASN A 485 -25.81 -24.16 -5.99
C ASN A 485 -25.89 -22.69 -6.39
N THR A 486 -26.95 -22.38 -7.14
CA THR A 486 -27.37 -21.05 -7.61
C THR A 486 -27.91 -20.17 -6.48
N ASP A 487 -27.34 -20.25 -5.28
CA ASP A 487 -27.82 -19.50 -4.12
C ASP A 487 -26.66 -18.85 -3.36
N THR A 488 -25.93 -18.01 -4.06
CA THR A 488 -25.33 -16.82 -3.44
C THR A 488 -26.32 -15.70 -3.65
N GLY A 489 -26.92 -15.23 -2.55
CA GLY A 489 -27.96 -14.22 -2.55
C GLY A 489 -27.65 -13.08 -3.51
N THR A 490 -28.62 -12.76 -4.36
CA THR A 490 -28.67 -11.54 -5.15
C THR A 490 -28.18 -10.37 -4.31
N VAL A 491 -26.99 -9.86 -4.60
CA VAL A 491 -26.62 -8.50 -4.22
C VAL A 491 -27.53 -7.63 -5.09
N ALA A 492 -28.65 -7.21 -4.52
CA ALA A 492 -29.54 -6.29 -5.19
C ALA A 492 -28.72 -5.05 -5.58
N GLU A 493 -28.84 -4.62 -6.83
CA GLU A 493 -28.38 -3.31 -7.27
C GLU A 493 -28.78 -2.26 -6.22
N GLY A 494 -27.79 -1.60 -5.63
CA GLY A 494 -28.02 -0.41 -4.80
C GLY A 494 -27.67 -0.50 -3.31
N GLN A 495 -26.82 -1.41 -2.84
CA GLN A 495 -26.28 -1.31 -1.47
C GLN A 495 -24.81 -1.72 -1.37
N MET A 496 -23.94 -0.74 -1.61
CA MET A 496 -22.55 -0.76 -1.16
C MET A 496 -22.52 -0.80 0.38
N PRO A 497 -21.66 -1.61 1.02
CA PRO A 497 -21.42 -1.51 2.46
C PRO A 497 -20.92 -0.09 2.78
N ALA A 498 -21.45 0.50 3.85
CA ALA A 498 -21.16 1.88 4.25
C ALA A 498 -19.70 2.02 4.71
N GLY A 499 -18.83 2.47 3.79
CA GLY A 499 -17.44 2.86 4.06
C GLY A 499 -16.89 3.91 3.09
N PHE A 500 -17.71 4.38 2.13
CA PHE A 500 -17.33 5.45 1.20
C PHE A 500 -17.74 6.81 1.79
N PRO A 501 -16.83 7.81 1.88
CA PRO A 501 -17.26 9.19 2.05
C PRO A 501 -17.96 9.63 0.76
N SER A 502 -19.28 9.77 0.80
CA SER A 502 -20.03 10.42 -0.26
C SER A 502 -19.65 11.90 -0.32
N GLY A 503 -18.82 12.28 -1.29
CA GLY A 503 -18.71 13.67 -1.72
C GLY A 503 -19.91 14.03 -2.60
N ASP A 504 -20.69 15.02 -2.18
CA ASP A 504 -21.79 15.59 -2.97
C ASP A 504 -21.26 16.11 -4.32
N MET A 505 -21.55 15.39 -5.42
CA MET A 505 -21.47 15.96 -6.77
C MET A 505 -22.79 16.62 -7.13
N ASP A 506 -22.78 17.96 -7.10
CA ASP A 506 -23.84 18.80 -7.66
C ASP A 506 -23.87 18.66 -9.20
N GLN A 507 -24.94 18.05 -9.72
CA GLN A 507 -25.16 17.89 -11.16
C GLN A 507 -25.62 19.22 -11.79
N GLY A 508 -24.64 19.99 -12.28
CA GLY A 508 -24.87 21.15 -13.13
C GLY A 508 -24.40 20.92 -14.57
N GLY A 509 -25.16 20.18 -15.38
CA GLY A 509 -24.82 19.91 -16.78
C GLY A 509 -26.00 20.08 -17.73
N ALA A 510 -26.19 21.29 -18.24
CA ALA A 510 -27.23 21.64 -19.20
C ALA A 510 -27.03 20.93 -20.55
N ASN A 511 -28.00 20.11 -20.94
CA ASN A 511 -28.03 19.42 -22.22
C ASN A 511 -28.67 20.33 -23.29
N MET A 512 -27.90 20.72 -24.31
CA MET A 512 -28.41 21.39 -25.51
C MET A 512 -28.06 20.56 -26.75
N THR A 513 -29.09 20.01 -27.40
CA THR A 513 -29.04 19.60 -28.82
C THR A 513 -30.21 20.23 -29.56
N PRO A 514 -30.02 20.76 -30.79
CA PRO A 514 -31.07 21.43 -31.55
C PRO A 514 -31.79 20.46 -32.48
N SER A 515 -33.11 20.54 -32.57
CA SER A 515 -33.83 20.27 -33.81
C SER A 515 -35.25 20.84 -33.78
N SER A 516 -35.78 20.99 -34.98
CA SER A 516 -36.73 21.96 -35.50
C SER A 516 -38.22 21.70 -35.25
N ASP A 517 -38.97 22.80 -35.39
CA ASP A 517 -40.33 22.93 -35.92
C ASP A 517 -41.56 23.03 -34.99
N VAL A 518 -42.05 24.28 -34.93
CA VAL A 518 -43.42 24.72 -35.26
C VAL A 518 -44.46 24.87 -34.12
N GLN A 519 -44.90 26.14 -34.02
CA GLN A 519 -46.22 26.69 -33.66
C GLN A 519 -46.57 27.14 -32.22
N GLN A 520 -46.51 28.48 -32.10
CA GLN A 520 -47.60 29.41 -31.79
C GLN A 520 -48.08 29.64 -30.34
N ASN A 521 -48.01 30.94 -30.03
CA ASN A 521 -48.94 31.79 -29.27
C ASN A 521 -48.83 31.88 -27.74
N GLY A 522 -48.65 33.13 -27.28
CA GLY A 522 -49.40 33.66 -26.13
C GLY A 522 -48.56 34.20 -24.97
N SER A 523 -48.12 35.45 -25.07
CA SER A 523 -47.83 36.32 -23.92
C SER A 523 -49.16 36.88 -23.35
N PRO A 524 -49.20 37.72 -22.29
CA PRO A 524 -48.59 37.66 -20.95
C PRO A 524 -49.64 37.96 -19.83
N ASN A 525 -49.32 37.77 -18.53
CA ASN A 525 -49.44 38.83 -17.50
C ASN A 525 -49.14 38.38 -16.06
N THR A 526 -48.42 39.26 -15.36
CA THR A 526 -48.54 39.74 -13.96
C THR A 526 -49.48 39.02 -12.99
N ASP A 527 -49.05 38.75 -11.75
CA ASP A 527 -49.26 39.66 -10.60
C ASP A 527 -48.57 39.13 -9.32
N THR A 528 -48.17 40.08 -8.49
CA THR A 528 -47.67 39.97 -7.13
C THR A 528 -48.70 39.46 -6.13
N THR A 529 -48.26 38.84 -5.02
CA THR A 529 -48.79 39.09 -3.66
C THR A 529 -47.92 38.45 -2.58
N LYS A 530 -47.62 39.23 -1.54
CA LYS A 530 -47.12 38.82 -0.22
C LYS A 530 -48.29 38.30 0.63
N SER A 531 -48.03 37.36 1.53
CA SER A 531 -48.68 37.29 2.86
C SER A 531 -47.84 36.45 3.83
N GLU A 532 -47.58 37.04 4.99
CA GLU A 532 -46.97 36.47 6.20
C GLU A 532 -47.98 35.64 7.04
N ARG A 533 -47.43 35.08 8.14
CA ARG A 533 -48.00 34.44 9.36
C ARG A 533 -47.80 32.93 9.42
N ASP A 534 -47.51 32.29 10.55
CA ASP A 534 -47.02 32.67 11.88
C ASP A 534 -46.64 31.34 12.57
N ASP A 535 -45.56 31.39 13.33
CA ASP A 535 -45.25 30.76 14.61
C ASP A 535 -45.98 29.48 15.10
N ASN A 536 -45.17 28.49 15.52
CA ASN A 536 -45.32 27.76 16.79
C ASN A 536 -44.08 26.91 17.05
N GLY A 537 -43.31 27.30 18.06
CA GLY A 537 -42.08 26.64 18.47
C GLY A 537 -42.26 25.38 19.32
N MET A 538 -41.14 24.70 19.56
CA MET A 538 -40.82 24.09 20.84
C MET A 538 -39.29 24.05 21.02
N GLN A 539 -38.89 24.46 22.22
CA GLN A 539 -37.55 24.76 22.71
C GLN A 539 -36.76 23.50 23.09
N ALA A 540 -35.43 23.56 22.94
CA ALA A 540 -34.47 22.79 23.73
C ALA A 540 -33.54 23.77 24.49
N PRO A 541 -33.08 23.43 25.71
CA PRO A 541 -32.57 24.41 26.68
C PRO A 541 -31.08 24.73 26.57
N ASP A 542 -30.77 25.96 27.00
CA ASP A 542 -29.46 26.61 27.13
C ASP A 542 -28.53 26.02 28.21
N GLY A 543 -27.22 26.20 27.98
CA GLY A 543 -26.37 26.90 28.94
C GLY A 543 -25.13 26.17 29.44
N ASN A 544 -23.94 26.52 28.94
CA ASN A 544 -23.08 27.54 29.58
C ASN A 544 -21.65 27.56 28.99
N ASN A 545 -21.37 28.63 28.26
CA ASN A 545 -20.30 29.61 28.51
C ASN A 545 -19.03 29.14 29.27
N MET A 546 -17.87 29.19 28.60
CA MET A 546 -16.76 30.01 29.09
C MET A 546 -15.93 30.61 27.94
N THR A 547 -15.78 31.92 28.07
CA THR A 547 -15.03 32.90 27.29
C THR A 547 -13.53 32.61 27.18
N ARG A 548 -13.00 32.75 25.97
CA ARG A 548 -11.56 32.79 25.65
C ARG A 548 -11.10 34.26 25.55
N PRO A 549 -10.05 34.69 26.27
CA PRO A 549 -9.39 35.97 26.00
C PRO A 549 -8.19 35.80 25.05
N ASP A 550 -8.16 36.72 24.09
CA ASP A 550 -7.02 37.47 23.53
C ASP A 550 -5.78 36.78 22.94
N GLY A 551 -5.30 37.36 21.83
CA GLY A 551 -3.90 37.80 21.79
C GLY A 551 -3.05 37.26 20.64
N MET A 552 -2.63 38.18 19.77
CA MET A 552 -1.56 38.03 18.78
C MET A 552 -0.18 37.76 19.41
N SER A 553 0.60 36.92 18.71
CA SER A 553 2.06 36.94 18.50
C SER A 553 3.01 36.71 19.70
N LYS A 554 3.73 35.58 19.66
CA LYS A 554 5.20 35.53 19.47
C LYS A 554 5.63 34.06 19.27
N GLY A 555 6.50 33.82 18.29
CA GLY A 555 7.04 32.49 18.02
C GLY A 555 7.94 31.98 19.14
N ASP A 556 7.98 30.66 19.28
CA ASP A 556 9.08 29.93 19.91
C ASP A 556 9.11 28.51 19.31
N THR A 557 10.24 28.15 18.73
CA THR A 557 10.62 26.82 18.25
C THR A 557 10.76 25.86 19.43
N ASN A 558 9.88 24.87 19.56
CA ASN A 558 10.02 23.81 20.54
C ASN A 558 10.81 22.63 19.95
N THR A 559 12.12 22.63 20.19
CA THR A 559 12.92 21.41 20.28
C THR A 559 12.40 20.56 21.43
N SER A 560 11.90 19.35 21.17
CA SER A 560 11.51 18.40 22.21
C SER A 560 12.74 17.95 23.00
N ILE A 561 12.80 18.29 24.29
CA ILE A 561 13.85 17.82 25.19
C ILE A 561 13.46 16.41 25.65
N SER A 562 14.24 15.40 25.25
CA SER A 562 14.04 14.01 25.66
C SER A 562 13.98 13.86 27.18
N ILE A 563 13.07 13.01 27.67
CA ILE A 563 12.92 12.66 29.10
C ILE A 563 14.26 12.17 29.68
N THR A 564 15.08 11.50 28.87
CA THR A 564 16.41 11.04 29.22
C THR A 564 17.35 12.21 29.55
N SER A 565 17.27 13.31 28.79
CA SER A 565 18.04 14.55 29.05
C SER A 565 17.62 15.21 30.36
N ILE A 566 16.33 15.20 30.69
CA ILE A 566 15.79 15.72 31.96
C ILE A 566 16.28 14.87 33.14
N ILE A 567 16.29 13.55 33.01
CA ILE A 567 16.77 12.62 34.05
C ILE A 567 18.27 12.80 34.29
N ILE A 568 19.08 12.93 33.23
CA ILE A 568 20.53 13.17 33.34
C ILE A 568 20.82 14.52 33.99
N PHE A 569 20.05 15.56 33.66
CA PHE A 569 20.22 16.88 34.28
C PHE A 569 19.83 16.87 35.76
N ALA A 570 18.72 16.23 36.11
CA ALA A 570 18.25 16.10 37.49
C ALA A 570 19.23 15.30 38.37
N THR A 571 19.75 14.18 37.88
CA THR A 571 20.73 13.36 38.61
C THR A 571 22.06 14.08 38.80
N SER A 572 22.52 14.83 37.79
CA SER A 572 23.73 15.67 37.89
C SER A 572 23.56 16.80 38.91
N PHE A 573 22.39 17.44 38.93
CA PHE A 573 22.08 18.51 39.87
C PHE A 573 22.03 18.01 41.34
N ILE A 574 21.43 16.84 41.58
CA ILE A 574 21.40 16.20 42.90
C ILE A 574 22.81 15.85 43.38
N SER A 575 23.65 15.34 42.47
CA SER A 575 25.05 14.99 42.78
C SER A 575 25.87 16.19 43.26
N ILE A 576 25.67 17.36 42.61
CA ILE A 576 26.32 18.63 43.00
C ILE A 576 25.84 19.10 44.37
N ILE A 577 24.55 18.98 44.67
CA ILE A 577 23.99 19.35 45.98
C ILE A 577 24.57 18.47 47.08
N ILE A 578 24.68 17.15 46.86
CA ILE A 578 25.25 16.21 47.85
C ILE A 578 26.72 16.57 48.13
N ALA A 579 27.51 16.89 47.10
CA ALA A 579 28.89 17.31 47.25
C ALA A 579 29.03 18.63 48.04
N LEU A 580 28.15 19.61 47.78
CA LEU A 580 28.12 20.88 48.51
C LEU A 580 27.74 20.68 49.98
N VAL A 581 26.73 19.84 50.26
CA VAL A 581 26.31 19.53 51.64
C VAL A 581 27.42 18.83 52.41
N PHE A 582 28.14 17.89 51.78
CA PHE A 582 29.29 17.22 52.38
C PHE A 582 30.42 18.22 52.69
N SER A 583 30.71 19.14 51.76
CA SER A 583 31.72 20.18 51.94
C SER A 583 31.37 21.16 53.07
N ILE A 584 30.08 21.44 53.30
CA ILE A 584 29.62 22.39 54.34
C ILE A 584 29.58 21.71 55.72
N LYS A 585 29.17 20.43 55.80
CA LYS A 585 29.02 19.72 57.08
C LYS A 585 30.32 19.18 57.67
N PHE A 586 31.42 19.14 56.91
CA PHE A 586 32.71 18.68 57.44
C PHE A 586 33.41 19.76 58.29
N LYS A 587 32.85 20.08 59.46
CA LYS A 587 33.50 20.94 60.47
C LYS A 587 34.27 20.11 61.50
N ARG A 588 35.59 20.35 61.50
CA ARG A 588 36.66 19.97 62.45
C ARG A 588 36.18 19.59 63.87
N LYS A 589 36.24 18.31 64.25
CA LYS A 589 36.34 17.91 65.67
C LYS A 589 37.76 18.22 66.15
N LYS A 590 37.94 19.30 66.91
CA LYS A 590 39.19 19.56 67.65
C LYS A 590 39.29 18.53 68.78
N PHE A 591 40.15 17.53 68.63
CA PHE A 591 40.65 16.78 69.78
C PHE A 591 41.68 17.65 70.50
N LYS A 592 41.44 17.94 71.80
CA LYS A 592 42.48 18.46 72.70
C LYS A 592 43.40 17.29 73.06
N LEU A 593 44.70 17.52 72.95
CA LEU A 593 45.77 16.65 73.46
C LEU A 593 45.63 16.41 74.96
#